data_AF-A0A8H3GHD4-F1
#
_entry.id   AF-A0A8H3GHD4-F1
#
_cell.length_a   1.000
_cell.length_b   1.000
_cell.length_c   1.000
_cell.angle_alpha   90.00
_cell.angle_beta   90.00
_cell.angle_gamma   90.00
#
_symmetry.space_group_name_H-M   'P 1'
#
loop_
_entity.id
_entity.type
_entity.pdbx_description
1 polymer ?
#
loop_
_entity_poly.entity_id
_entity_poly.type
_entity_poly.pdbx_seq_one_letter_code
_entity_poly.pdbx_strand_id
1 'polypeptide(L)'
;MRVFSSLAVILSLFSGTTLGYDVNPFEIRLNSEASRMKMLVQQTRLPKTSVLGDSGSGVDLSWLRARQTDWSENFDWEKEQRKMNQFNHSTVEIGNMTLHFIHQRSPDLNAIPLLLTHGWPGSFHEFREVIGPLSNAGNQSTT
;
A
#
# COMPACT_ATOMS: atom_id res chain seq x y z
N MET A 1 15.23 -42.61 22.99
CA MET A 1 14.13 -41.70 23.38
C MET A 1 14.63 -40.27 23.31
N ARG A 2 14.39 -39.56 22.19
CA ARG A 2 14.61 -38.12 22.05
C ARG A 2 13.48 -37.58 21.17
N VAL A 3 12.76 -36.60 21.73
CA VAL A 3 11.48 -36.07 21.30
C VAL A 3 11.72 -34.98 20.24
N PHE A 4 10.88 -34.98 19.20
CA PHE A 4 10.81 -33.98 18.14
C PHE A 4 10.42 -32.59 18.70
N SER A 5 10.90 -31.52 18.07
CA SER A 5 10.18 -30.25 18.05
C SER A 5 10.20 -29.72 16.62
N SER A 6 9.01 -29.66 16.03
CA SER A 6 8.75 -29.46 14.62
C SER A 6 8.91 -28.01 14.18
N LEU A 7 9.58 -27.83 13.04
CA LEU A 7 9.41 -26.71 12.13
C LEU A 7 7.95 -26.62 11.68
N ALA A 8 7.36 -25.42 11.71
CA ALA A 8 6.17 -25.08 10.95
C ALA A 8 6.51 -23.91 10.02
N VAL A 9 6.97 -24.23 8.80
CA VAL A 9 6.98 -23.30 7.68
C VAL A 9 5.62 -23.43 7.00
N ILE A 10 4.75 -22.46 7.19
CA ILE A 10 3.48 -22.39 6.47
C ILE A 10 3.80 -21.87 5.08
N LEU A 11 4.02 -22.80 4.14
CA LEU A 11 4.08 -22.50 2.71
C LEU A 11 2.64 -22.44 2.19
N SER A 12 2.04 -21.25 2.15
CA SER A 12 0.72 -21.03 1.56
C SER A 12 0.82 -21.15 0.04
N LEU A 13 0.54 -22.34 -0.50
CA LEU A 13 0.36 -22.57 -1.93
C LEU A 13 -1.01 -22.03 -2.36
N PHE A 14 -1.05 -20.78 -2.83
CA PHE A 14 -2.18 -20.27 -3.61
C PHE A 14 -1.73 -19.92 -5.02
N SER A 15 -1.33 -20.94 -5.80
CA SER A 15 -1.39 -20.84 -7.26
C SER A 15 -2.79 -21.30 -7.68
N GLY A 16 -3.76 -20.39 -7.59
CA GLY A 16 -5.11 -20.63 -8.06
C GLY A 16 -5.26 -20.10 -9.47
N THR A 17 -5.10 -20.96 -10.48
CA THR A 17 -5.49 -20.62 -11.86
C THR A 17 -7.00 -20.38 -11.86
N THR A 18 -7.41 -19.12 -11.89
CA THR A 18 -8.83 -18.76 -12.02
C THR A 18 -8.96 -17.97 -13.32
N LEU A 19 -9.75 -18.53 -14.25
CA LEU A 19 -9.99 -18.01 -15.61
C LEU A 19 -8.79 -17.99 -16.58
N GLY A 20 -7.75 -18.80 -16.34
CA GLY A 20 -6.61 -18.94 -17.27
C GLY A 20 -5.54 -17.84 -17.15
N TYR A 21 -5.64 -16.98 -16.14
CA TYR A 21 -4.61 -16.03 -15.78
C TYR A 21 -3.77 -16.54 -14.61
N ASP A 22 -2.48 -16.26 -14.64
CA ASP A 22 -1.55 -16.60 -13.56
C ASP A 22 -1.49 -15.47 -12.53
N VAL A 23 -2.11 -15.72 -11.38
CA VAL A 23 -2.17 -14.76 -10.27
C VAL A 23 -1.05 -15.07 -9.28
N ASN A 24 -0.18 -14.09 -9.09
CA ASN A 24 1.03 -14.22 -8.29
C ASN A 24 0.93 -13.39 -7.00
N PRO A 25 1.22 -13.96 -5.81
CA PRO A 25 1.33 -13.19 -4.57
C PRO A 25 2.34 -12.04 -4.72
N PHE A 26 2.06 -10.91 -4.10
CA PHE A 26 2.92 -9.73 -4.15
C PHE A 26 3.20 -9.20 -2.75
N GLU A 27 4.42 -8.72 -2.52
CA GLU A 27 4.83 -8.10 -1.26
C GLU A 27 5.45 -6.73 -1.55
N ILE A 28 4.98 -5.69 -0.87
CA ILE A 28 5.55 -4.34 -1.00
C ILE A 28 6.88 -4.28 -0.25
N ARG A 29 7.93 -3.87 -0.96
CA ARG A 29 9.29 -3.70 -0.42
C ARG A 29 9.81 -2.30 -0.74
N LEU A 30 9.63 -1.37 0.20
CA LEU A 30 10.05 0.02 0.09
C LEU A 30 11.53 0.21 0.45
N ASN A 31 12.11 -0.69 1.25
CA ASN A 31 13.45 -0.54 1.81
C ASN A 31 14.56 -0.33 0.76
N SER A 32 14.43 -0.89 -0.45
CA SER A 32 15.42 -0.71 -1.53
C SER A 32 15.46 0.72 -2.05
N GLU A 33 14.33 1.44 -2.03
CA GLU A 33 14.20 2.78 -2.63
C GLU A 33 14.07 3.91 -1.59
N ALA A 34 13.59 3.63 -0.38
CA ALA A 34 13.33 4.64 0.64
C ALA A 34 14.61 5.40 1.05
N SER A 35 15.74 4.72 1.15
CA SER A 35 17.05 5.35 1.44
C SER A 35 17.47 6.33 0.35
N ARG A 36 17.30 5.94 -0.92
CA ARG A 36 17.57 6.79 -2.08
C ARG A 36 16.61 7.98 -2.10
N MET A 37 15.32 7.77 -1.87
CA MET A 37 14.34 8.86 -1.78
C MET A 37 14.71 9.85 -0.68
N LYS A 38 15.09 9.36 0.51
CA LYS A 38 15.46 10.21 1.66
C LYS A 38 16.67 11.08 1.33
N MET A 39 17.68 10.50 0.67
CA MET A 39 18.82 11.25 0.16
C MET A 39 18.41 12.35 -0.83
N LEU A 40 17.52 12.05 -1.80
CA LEU A 40 17.05 13.03 -2.78
C LEU A 40 16.26 14.16 -2.12
N VAL A 41 15.39 13.84 -1.16
CA VAL A 41 14.65 14.84 -0.37
C VAL A 41 15.61 15.74 0.40
N GLN A 42 16.61 15.17 1.07
CA GLN A 42 17.62 15.94 1.81
C GLN A 42 18.47 16.85 0.92
N GLN A 43 18.81 16.39 -0.28
CA GLN A 43 19.64 17.14 -1.24
C GLN A 43 18.84 18.17 -2.06
N THR A 44 17.51 18.17 -1.96
CA THR A 44 16.66 19.09 -2.70
C THR A 44 16.88 20.52 -2.23
N ARG A 45 17.30 21.39 -3.16
CA ARG A 45 17.51 22.82 -2.89
C ARG A 45 16.17 23.56 -2.96
N LEU A 46 15.67 24.00 -1.81
CA LEU A 46 14.51 24.87 -1.75
C LEU A 46 14.90 26.35 -1.97
N PRO A 47 13.98 27.18 -2.50
CA PRO A 47 14.16 28.64 -2.54
C PRO A 47 14.45 29.23 -1.15
N LYS A 48 15.20 30.33 -1.12
CA LYS A 48 15.49 31.06 0.14
C LYS A 48 14.23 31.76 0.68
N THR A 49 13.42 32.31 -0.21
CA THR A 49 12.16 33.02 0.09
C THR A 49 11.06 32.50 -0.82
N SER A 50 9.80 32.70 -0.42
CA SER A 50 8.66 32.42 -1.31
C SER A 50 8.81 33.28 -2.57
N VAL A 51 8.67 32.67 -3.74
CA VAL A 51 8.73 33.36 -5.04
C VAL A 51 7.52 34.28 -5.21
N LEU A 52 6.39 33.95 -4.57
CA LEU A 52 5.11 34.64 -4.74
C LEU A 52 4.59 35.27 -3.42
N GLY A 53 5.39 35.26 -2.35
CA GLY A 53 4.94 35.73 -1.03
C GLY A 53 3.73 34.94 -0.51
N ASP A 54 2.85 35.61 0.25
CA ASP A 54 1.63 35.02 0.84
C ASP A 54 0.45 34.96 -0.16
N SER A 55 0.70 35.15 -1.46
CA SER A 55 -0.33 35.31 -2.49
C SER A 55 -1.12 34.03 -2.84
N GLY A 56 -0.95 32.93 -2.09
CA GLY A 56 -1.77 31.72 -2.21
C GLY A 56 -1.60 30.92 -3.52
N SER A 57 -0.53 31.15 -4.29
CA SER A 57 -0.36 30.60 -5.65
C SER A 57 0.29 29.20 -5.70
N GLY A 58 -0.01 28.33 -4.73
CA GLY A 58 0.52 26.97 -4.67
C GLY A 58 0.88 26.52 -3.25
N VAL A 59 1.76 25.53 -3.15
CA VAL A 59 2.21 25.02 -1.86
C VAL A 59 3.12 26.04 -1.18
N ASP A 60 2.81 26.38 0.05
CA ASP A 60 3.60 27.31 0.84
C ASP A 60 5.03 26.79 1.12
N LEU A 61 6.02 27.70 1.11
CA LEU A 61 7.42 27.33 1.30
C LEU A 61 7.69 26.80 2.71
N SER A 62 7.01 27.31 3.73
CA SER A 62 7.14 26.78 5.10
C SER A 62 6.55 25.37 5.19
N TRP A 63 5.43 25.11 4.50
CA TRP A 63 4.86 23.76 4.40
C TRP A 63 5.81 22.80 3.68
N LEU A 64 6.42 23.19 2.57
CA LEU A 64 7.40 22.37 1.84
C LEU A 64 8.64 22.06 2.69
N ARG A 65 9.16 23.04 3.43
CA ARG A 65 10.28 22.83 4.37
C ARG A 65 9.90 21.82 5.45
N ALA A 66 8.71 21.96 6.03
CA ALA A 66 8.21 21.00 7.03
C ALA A 66 8.09 19.58 6.45
N ARG A 67 7.58 19.43 5.22
CA ARG A 67 7.53 18.11 4.55
C ARG A 67 8.90 17.54 4.21
N GLN A 68 9.84 18.39 3.80
CA GLN A 68 11.23 17.97 3.57
C GLN A 68 11.80 17.35 4.85
N THR A 69 11.68 18.05 5.99
CA THR A 69 12.11 17.55 7.30
C THR A 69 11.37 16.27 7.68
N ASP A 70 10.04 16.25 7.57
CA ASP A 70 9.25 15.09 7.95
C ASP A 70 9.67 13.83 7.17
N TRP A 71 9.78 13.93 5.85
CA TRP A 71 10.14 12.79 5.00
C TRP A 71 11.59 12.34 5.19
N SER A 72 12.50 13.27 5.54
CA SER A 72 13.89 12.93 5.78
C SER A 72 14.18 12.44 7.18
N GLU A 73 13.42 12.84 8.20
CA GLU A 73 13.79 12.62 9.60
C GLU A 73 12.73 11.83 10.38
N ASN A 74 11.44 12.13 10.16
CA ASN A 74 10.37 11.71 11.04
C ASN A 74 9.50 10.57 10.47
N PHE A 75 9.50 10.40 9.15
CA PHE A 75 8.62 9.45 8.48
C PHE A 75 9.17 8.03 8.53
N ASP A 76 8.41 7.13 9.16
CA ASP A 76 8.73 5.71 9.27
C ASP A 76 8.20 4.93 8.07
N TRP A 77 9.03 4.84 7.03
CA TRP A 77 8.73 4.09 5.80
C TRP A 77 8.49 2.60 6.04
N GLU A 78 9.15 2.01 7.03
CA GLU A 78 8.95 0.59 7.35
C GLU A 78 7.58 0.37 8.02
N LYS A 79 7.15 1.30 8.87
CA LYS A 79 5.81 1.26 9.46
C LYS A 79 4.73 1.35 8.40
N GLU A 80 4.89 2.23 7.41
CA GLU A 80 3.93 2.31 6.29
C GLU A 80 3.99 1.06 5.40
N GLN A 81 5.17 0.52 5.10
CA GLN A 81 5.30 -0.76 4.40
C GLN A 81 4.56 -1.88 5.15
N ARG A 82 4.75 -1.99 6.47
CA ARG A 82 4.07 -2.99 7.31
C ARG A 82 2.55 -2.82 7.24
N LYS A 83 2.04 -1.59 7.29
CA LYS A 83 0.60 -1.32 7.16
C LYS A 83 0.07 -1.72 5.79
N MET A 84 0.79 -1.40 4.71
CA MET A 84 0.36 -1.78 3.36
C MET A 84 0.27 -3.30 3.25
N ASN A 85 1.30 -4.02 3.69
CA ASN A 85 1.36 -5.49 3.66
C ASN A 85 0.41 -6.20 4.65
N GLN A 86 -0.49 -5.49 5.34
CA GLN A 86 -1.60 -6.12 6.09
C GLN A 86 -2.68 -6.70 5.17
N PHE A 87 -2.69 -6.29 3.89
CA PHE A 87 -3.65 -6.75 2.90
C PHE A 87 -3.07 -7.83 1.99
N ASN A 88 -3.96 -8.65 1.41
CA ASN A 88 -3.58 -9.67 0.44
C ASN A 88 -3.34 -9.04 -0.94
N HIS A 89 -2.08 -8.68 -1.22
CA HIS A 89 -1.68 -8.17 -2.52
C HIS A 89 -1.41 -9.29 -3.53
N SER A 90 -1.71 -9.02 -4.78
CA SER A 90 -1.44 -9.93 -5.89
C SER A 90 -1.11 -9.14 -7.16
N THR A 91 -0.49 -9.84 -8.10
CA THR A 91 -0.21 -9.36 -9.45
C THR A 91 -0.72 -10.35 -10.47
N VAL A 92 -1.05 -9.87 -11.65
CA VAL A 92 -1.44 -10.70 -12.80
C VAL A 92 -0.94 -10.06 -14.08
N GLU A 93 -0.49 -10.88 -15.02
CA GLU A 93 -0.10 -10.41 -16.35
C GLU A 93 -1.32 -10.36 -17.28
N ILE A 94 -1.62 -9.18 -17.81
CA ILE A 94 -2.70 -8.97 -18.79
C ILE A 94 -2.08 -8.27 -20.00
N GLY A 95 -1.97 -8.99 -21.12
CA GLY A 95 -1.28 -8.51 -22.30
C GLY A 95 0.22 -8.34 -22.02
N ASN A 96 0.71 -7.11 -22.06
CA ASN A 96 2.10 -6.74 -21.78
C ASN A 96 2.24 -5.90 -20.49
N MET A 97 1.25 -5.97 -19.60
CA MET A 97 1.20 -5.19 -18.37
C MET A 97 1.01 -6.09 -17.15
N THR A 98 1.86 -5.87 -16.15
CA THR A 98 1.64 -6.37 -14.79
C THR A 98 0.61 -5.49 -14.09
N LEU A 99 -0.54 -6.07 -13.75
CA LEU A 99 -1.57 -5.41 -12.95
C LEU A 99 -1.41 -5.80 -11.47
N HIS A 100 -1.21 -4.81 -10.59
CA HIS A 100 -1.27 -4.99 -9.14
C HIS A 100 -2.68 -4.76 -8.61
N PHE A 101 -3.10 -5.57 -7.64
CA PHE A 101 -4.37 -5.41 -6.95
C PHE A 101 -4.32 -5.95 -5.51
N ILE A 102 -5.30 -5.56 -4.70
CA ILE A 102 -5.61 -6.19 -3.41
C ILE A 102 -6.85 -7.05 -3.61
N HIS A 103 -6.80 -8.29 -3.14
CA HIS A 103 -7.96 -9.18 -3.11
C HIS A 103 -8.21 -9.68 -1.68
N GLN A 104 -9.07 -8.95 -0.97
CA GLN A 104 -9.48 -9.31 0.38
C GLN A 104 -10.79 -10.10 0.33
N ARG A 105 -10.73 -11.40 0.62
CA ARG A 105 -11.92 -12.25 0.63
C ARG A 105 -12.68 -12.09 1.95
N SER A 106 -14.01 -12.00 1.83
CA SER A 106 -14.90 -12.12 2.97
C SER A 106 -14.91 -13.56 3.50
N PRO A 107 -15.09 -13.77 4.82
CA PRO A 107 -15.42 -15.08 5.34
C PRO A 107 -16.85 -15.54 4.99
N ASP A 108 -17.74 -14.63 4.58
CA ASP A 108 -19.09 -14.99 4.12
C ASP A 108 -19.04 -15.51 2.67
N LEU A 109 -19.53 -16.74 2.47
CA LEU A 109 -19.58 -17.41 1.18
C LEU A 109 -20.59 -16.77 0.20
N ASN A 110 -21.54 -15.98 0.72
CA ASN A 110 -22.53 -15.26 -0.08
C ASN A 110 -22.18 -13.77 -0.25
N ALA A 111 -20.97 -13.36 0.15
CA ALA A 111 -20.55 -11.97 0.04
C ALA A 111 -20.63 -11.48 -1.42
N ILE A 112 -21.16 -10.27 -1.59
CA ILE A 112 -21.23 -9.60 -2.90
C ILE A 112 -19.82 -9.12 -3.27
N PRO A 113 -19.26 -9.52 -4.41
CA PRO A 113 -17.97 -9.02 -4.86
C PRO A 113 -18.04 -7.51 -5.15
N LEU A 114 -17.10 -6.75 -4.58
CA LEU A 114 -16.96 -5.32 -4.82
C LEU A 114 -15.63 -5.03 -5.52
N LEU A 115 -15.69 -4.21 -6.57
CA LEU A 115 -14.50 -3.66 -7.23
C LEU A 115 -14.34 -2.20 -6.84
N LEU A 116 -13.18 -1.86 -6.25
CA LEU A 116 -12.82 -0.49 -5.90
C LEU A 116 -11.69 -0.02 -6.81
N THR A 117 -11.89 1.11 -7.47
CA THR A 117 -10.91 1.70 -8.40
C THR A 117 -10.54 3.10 -7.92
N HIS A 118 -9.25 3.38 -7.80
CA HIS A 118 -8.76 4.70 -7.41
C HIS A 118 -8.73 5.66 -8.61
N GLY A 119 -8.63 6.96 -8.32
CA GLY A 119 -8.45 8.01 -9.32
C GLY A 119 -7.02 8.54 -9.35
N TRP A 120 -6.85 9.71 -9.96
CA TRP A 120 -5.63 10.52 -9.87
C TRP A 120 -5.88 11.71 -8.93
N PRO A 121 -4.94 12.10 -8.04
CA PRO A 121 -3.57 11.59 -7.84
C PRO A 121 -3.48 10.41 -6.84
N GLY A 122 -4.56 9.64 -6.68
CA GLY A 122 -4.69 8.57 -5.70
C GLY A 122 -4.00 7.25 -6.06
N SER A 123 -4.18 6.26 -5.19
CA SER A 123 -3.71 4.89 -5.37
C SER A 123 -4.55 3.91 -4.54
N PHE A 124 -4.29 2.60 -4.66
CA PHE A 124 -4.92 1.57 -3.83
C PHE A 124 -4.89 1.89 -2.32
N HIS A 125 -3.90 2.66 -1.87
CA HIS A 125 -3.68 2.99 -0.46
C HIS A 125 -4.81 3.85 0.14
N GLU A 126 -5.62 4.50 -0.69
CA GLU A 126 -6.80 5.25 -0.26
C GLU A 126 -7.86 4.34 0.38
N PHE A 127 -7.92 3.07 -0.01
CA PHE A 127 -8.94 2.13 0.46
C PHE A 127 -8.59 1.41 1.77
N ARG A 128 -7.40 1.64 2.34
CA ARG A 128 -6.89 0.90 3.52
C ARG A 128 -7.85 0.90 4.71
N GLU A 129 -8.65 1.95 4.87
CA GLU A 129 -9.57 2.11 6.01
C GLU A 129 -10.93 1.44 5.75
N VAL A 130 -11.28 1.17 4.49
CA VAL A 130 -12.58 0.58 4.09
C VAL A 130 -12.48 -0.90 3.74
N ILE A 131 -11.31 -1.42 3.35
CA ILE A 131 -11.13 -2.83 2.99
C ILE A 131 -11.60 -3.76 4.11
N GLY A 132 -11.16 -3.52 5.35
CA GLY A 132 -11.54 -4.33 6.51
C GLY A 132 -13.05 -4.33 6.79
N PRO A 133 -13.68 -3.15 6.96
CA PRO A 133 -15.13 -3.05 7.12
C PRO A 133 -15.94 -3.70 5.98
N LEU A 134 -15.50 -3.55 4.72
CA LEU A 134 -16.21 -4.12 3.56
C LEU A 134 -16.01 -5.63 3.44
N SER A 135 -14.84 -6.17 3.79
CA SER A 135 -14.59 -7.61 3.71
C SER A 135 -15.15 -8.37 4.91
N ASN A 136 -15.25 -7.73 6.08
CA ASN A 136 -15.63 -8.36 7.34
C ASN A 136 -16.95 -7.81 7.91
N ALA A 137 -17.85 -7.33 7.04
CA ALA A 137 -19.16 -6.84 7.45
C ALA A 137 -19.98 -7.99 8.07
N GLY A 138 -19.73 -8.33 9.33
CA GLY A 138 -20.53 -9.31 10.05
C GLY A 138 -21.93 -8.75 10.23
N ASN A 139 -22.91 -9.20 9.45
CA ASN A 139 -24.37 -9.07 9.64
C ASN A 139 -24.90 -7.76 10.27
N GLN A 140 -24.23 -6.62 10.07
CA GLN A 140 -24.59 -5.34 10.69
C GLN A 140 -25.16 -4.34 9.68
N SER A 141 -25.46 -4.77 8.46
CA SER A 141 -26.38 -4.00 7.60
C SER A 141 -27.80 -4.17 8.11
N THR A 142 -28.14 -3.39 9.14
CA THR A 142 -29.54 -3.19 9.53
C THR A 142 -30.17 -2.27 8.49
N THR A 143 -30.97 -2.85 7.60
CA THR A 143 -31.97 -2.12 6.81
C THR A 143 -33.03 -1.51 7.71
#